data_AF-A0AAJ2A8J6-F1
#
_entry.id   AF-A0AAJ2A8J6-F1
#
_cell.length_a   1.000
_cell.length_b   1.000
_cell.length_c   1.000
_cell.angle_alpha   90.00
_cell.angle_beta   90.00
_cell.angle_gamma   90.00
#
_symmetry.space_group_name_H-M   'P 1'
#
loop_
_entity.id
_entity.type
_entity.pdbx_description
1 polymer ?
#
loop_
_entity_poly.entity_id
_entity_poly.type
_entity_poly.pdbx_seq_one_letter_code
_entity_poly.pdbx_strand_id
1 'polypeptide(L)'
;MKAMQAMVLTVQIPVVGLVTEKGMRGRYTYMTNKTSLETMVHGLRRVRHLDHSGEEYKVKALAFIPVGYRGSIQRSDWVNHEYAWVDCLYASNWKSLEAFRDSGDHTWMAPDAPISEGSKV
;
A
#
# COMPACT_ATOMS: atom_id res chain seq x y z
N MET A 1 -20.61 -4.95 -0.48
CA MET A 1 -19.26 -4.64 0.05
C MET A 1 -19.07 -5.53 1.26
N LYS A 2 -18.08 -6.42 1.27
CA LYS A 2 -17.85 -7.31 2.41
C LYS A 2 -17.05 -6.56 3.48
N ALA A 3 -17.50 -6.66 4.72
CA ALA A 3 -16.82 -6.04 5.85
C ALA A 3 -15.62 -6.92 6.25
N MET A 4 -14.46 -6.30 6.45
CA MET A 4 -13.30 -6.94 7.07
C MET A 4 -13.07 -6.39 8.47
N GLN A 5 -12.30 -7.09 9.29
CA GLN A 5 -11.75 -6.50 10.51
C GLN A 5 -10.41 -5.82 10.17
N ALA A 6 -10.12 -4.69 10.82
CA ALA A 6 -8.79 -4.08 10.72
C ALA A 6 -7.72 -5.08 11.17
N MET A 7 -6.61 -5.15 10.43
CA MET A 7 -5.55 -6.13 10.68
C MET A 7 -4.19 -5.56 10.35
N VAL A 8 -3.14 -6.12 10.96
CA VAL A 8 -1.75 -5.75 10.66
C VAL A 8 -1.30 -6.50 9.43
N LEU A 9 -0.79 -5.76 8.43
CA LEU A 9 -0.20 -6.33 7.21
C LEU A 9 1.15 -5.67 6.93
N THR A 10 1.99 -6.39 6.20
CA THR A 10 3.24 -5.88 5.63
C THR A 10 2.94 -5.17 4.31
N VAL A 11 3.02 -3.84 4.31
CA VAL A 11 2.78 -2.99 3.14
C VAL A 11 4.09 -2.47 2.55
N GLN A 12 4.04 -2.01 1.30
CA GLN A 12 5.14 -1.47 0.53
C GLN A 12 5.01 0.04 0.42
N ILE A 13 5.90 0.75 1.11
CA ILE A 13 5.95 2.21 1.11
C ILE A 13 7.07 2.67 0.18
N PRO A 14 6.81 3.56 -0.78
CA PRO A 14 7.89 4.23 -1.52
C PRO A 14 8.71 5.08 -0.54
N VAL A 15 10.03 4.96 -0.63
CA VAL A 15 10.99 5.78 0.11
C VAL A 15 11.96 6.36 -0.89
N VAL A 16 12.08 7.69 -0.91
CA VAL A 16 13.05 8.38 -1.75
C VAL A 16 14.44 8.22 -1.11
N GLY A 17 15.29 7.41 -1.74
CA GLY A 17 16.69 7.27 -1.37
C GLY A 17 17.59 8.08 -2.30
N LEU A 18 18.64 8.66 -1.74
CA LEU A 18 19.75 9.19 -2.53
C LEU A 18 20.69 8.02 -2.87
N VAL A 19 20.86 7.71 -4.15
CA VAL A 19 21.91 6.80 -4.58
C VAL A 19 23.02 7.60 -5.25
N THR A 20 24.21 7.50 -4.67
CA THR A 20 25.43 8.01 -5.30
C THR A 20 25.88 7.00 -6.33
N GLU A 21 25.76 7.32 -7.61
CA GLU A 21 26.41 6.53 -8.65
C GLU A 21 27.91 6.82 -8.58
N LYS A 22 28.71 5.80 -8.23
CA LYS A 22 30.16 5.92 -8.04
C LYS A 22 30.86 5.97 -9.42
N GLY A 23 30.66 7.07 -10.16
CA GLY A 23 31.38 7.42 -11.38
C GLY A 23 32.16 8.72 -11.22
N MET A 24 33.22 8.91 -12.01
CA MET A 24 34.20 10.02 -11.97
C MET A 24 33.61 11.46 -12.01
N ARG A 25 32.28 11.64 -12.08
CA ARG A 25 31.59 12.94 -12.16
C ARG A 25 30.54 13.19 -11.07
N GLY A 26 30.46 12.36 -10.03
CA GLY A 26 29.67 12.67 -8.82
C GLY A 26 28.21 13.04 -9.09
N ARG A 27 27.52 12.28 -9.95
CA ARG A 27 26.09 12.48 -10.21
C ARG A 27 25.27 11.78 -9.11
N TYR A 28 24.32 12.51 -8.53
CA TYR A 28 23.35 11.98 -7.59
C TYR A 28 22.07 11.64 -8.35
N THR A 29 21.62 10.39 -8.23
CA THR A 29 20.34 9.95 -8.76
C THR A 29 19.42 9.65 -7.59
N TYR A 30 18.24 10.28 -7.59
CA TYR A 30 17.19 9.94 -6.64
C TYR A 30 16.51 8.67 -7.14
N MET A 31 16.50 7.62 -6.32
CA MET A 31 15.77 6.39 -6.61
C MET A 31 14.65 6.22 -5.59
N THR A 32 13.46 5.87 -6.07
CA THR A 32 12.36 5.46 -5.21
C THR A 32 12.50 3.96 -4.94
N ASN A 33 12.96 3.61 -3.74
CA ASN A 33 12.95 2.23 -3.29
C ASN A 33 11.62 1.92 -2.59
N LYS A 34 11.21 0.65 -2.55
CA LYS A 34 10.08 0.22 -1.73
C LYS A 34 10.61 -0.37 -0.43
N THR A 35 10.08 0.10 0.69
CA THR A 35 10.37 -0.43 2.02
C THR A 35 9.14 -1.14 2.56
N SER A 36 9.35 -2.35 3.09
CA SER A 36 8.32 -3.10 3.80
C SER A 36 8.07 -2.48 5.18
N LEU A 37 6.82 -2.20 5.50
CA LEU A 37 6.39 -1.71 6.82
C LEU A 37 5.21 -2.55 7.31
N GLU A 38 5.27 -3.02 8.56
CA GLU A 38 4.10 -3.59 9.23
C GLU A 38 3.25 -2.46 9.81
N THR A 39 1.97 -2.41 9.44
CA THR A 39 1.06 -1.36 9.90
C THR A 39 -0.40 -1.82 9.87
N MET A 40 -1.27 -1.07 10.53
CA MET A 40 -2.70 -1.33 10.55
C MET A 40 -3.33 -1.03 9.19
N VAL A 41 -4.13 -1.97 8.70
CA VAL A 41 -4.86 -1.88 7.44
C VAL A 41 -6.36 -1.98 7.68
N HIS A 42 -7.10 -0.99 7.19
CA HIS A 42 -8.57 -0.90 7.32
C HIS A 42 -9.32 -1.20 6.03
N GLY A 43 -8.61 -1.48 4.94
CA GLY A 43 -9.24 -1.75 3.66
C GLY A 43 -8.30 -2.43 2.68
N LEU A 44 -8.88 -3.25 1.82
CA LEU A 44 -8.19 -3.95 0.76
C LEU A 44 -8.90 -3.67 -0.56
N ARG A 45 -8.13 -3.40 -1.60
CA ARG A 45 -8.63 -3.18 -2.96
C ARG A 45 -7.81 -3.99 -3.95
N ARG A 46 -8.52 -4.77 -4.76
CA ARG A 46 -7.93 -5.59 -5.80
C ARG A 46 -7.41 -4.68 -6.92
N VAL A 47 -6.18 -4.92 -7.36
CA VAL A 47 -5.60 -4.27 -8.53
C VAL A 47 -5.33 -5.33 -9.58
N ARG A 48 -5.68 -5.04 -10.84
CA ARG A 48 -5.48 -5.96 -11.99
C ARG A 48 -4.02 -6.00 -12.45
N HIS A 49 -3.09 -6.01 -11.51
CA HIS A 49 -1.67 -6.18 -11.82
C HIS A 49 -1.31 -7.65 -11.64
N LEU A 50 -1.08 -8.31 -12.77
CA LEU A 50 -0.68 -9.71 -12.84
C LEU A 50 0.85 -9.81 -12.86
N ASP A 51 1.38 -10.89 -12.32
CA ASP A 51 2.77 -11.27 -12.48
C ASP A 51 3.00 -11.94 -13.84
N HIS A 52 4.22 -12.43 -14.06
CA HIS A 52 4.59 -13.12 -15.30
C HIS A 52 3.83 -14.44 -15.48
N SER A 53 3.27 -15.02 -14.42
CA SER A 53 2.40 -16.21 -14.46
C SER A 53 0.93 -15.87 -14.71
N GLY A 54 0.56 -14.59 -14.78
CA GLY A 54 -0.83 -14.17 -14.95
C GLY A 54 -1.63 -14.14 -13.65
N GLU A 55 -0.99 -14.25 -12.49
CA GLU A 55 -1.64 -14.24 -11.18
C GLU A 55 -1.53 -12.86 -10.53
N GLU A 56 -2.54 -12.48 -9.76
CA GLU A 56 -2.45 -11.24 -8.97
C GLU A 56 -1.37 -11.39 -7.89
N TYR A 57 -0.32 -10.57 -7.98
CA TYR A 57 0.79 -10.63 -7.02
C TYR A 57 0.71 -9.56 -5.92
N LYS A 58 -0.18 -8.57 -6.08
CA LYS A 58 -0.36 -7.49 -5.10
C LYS A 58 -1.81 -7.00 -5.03
N VAL A 59 -2.12 -6.35 -3.92
CA VAL A 59 -3.35 -5.59 -3.67
C VAL A 59 -2.99 -4.18 -3.22
N LYS A 60 -3.98 -3.27 -3.21
CA LYS A 60 -3.88 -1.98 -2.53
C LYS A 60 -4.43 -2.14 -1.11
N ALA A 61 -3.69 -1.67 -0.12
CA ALA A 61 -4.08 -1.67 1.29
C ALA A 61 -4.26 -0.23 1.78
N LEU A 62 -5.38 0.04 2.44
CA LEU A 62 -5.63 1.31 3.11
C LEU A 62 -4.94 1.26 4.47
N ALA A 63 -3.74 1.83 4.52
CA ALA A 63 -2.80 1.65 5.61
C ALA A 63 -2.55 2.96 6.36
N PHE A 64 -2.32 2.87 7.67
CA PHE A 64 -1.76 3.98 8.43
C PHE A 64 -0.30 4.25 8.02
N ILE A 65 0.01 5.50 7.72
CA ILE A 65 1.34 5.95 7.27
C ILE A 65 2.02 6.77 8.38
N PRO A 66 3.12 6.25 8.96
CA PRO A 66 3.88 7.00 9.96
C PRO A 66 4.47 8.28 9.37
N VAL A 67 4.60 9.32 10.21
CA VAL A 67 5.00 10.69 9.81
C VAL A 67 6.26 10.69 8.94
N GLY A 68 7.27 9.89 9.28
CA GLY A 68 8.54 9.82 8.54
C GLY A 68 8.42 9.34 7.09
N TYR A 69 7.32 8.69 6.72
CA TYR A 69 7.10 8.18 5.37
C TYR A 69 6.12 9.02 4.54
N ARG A 70 5.36 9.91 5.18
CA ARG A 70 4.25 10.64 4.51
C ARG A 70 4.72 11.46 3.31
N GLY A 71 5.93 12.02 3.37
CA GLY A 71 6.51 12.81 2.28
C GLY A 71 6.80 12.02 1.00
N SER A 72 6.84 10.68 1.06
CA SER A 72 7.14 9.83 -0.11
C SER A 72 5.90 9.25 -0.79
N ILE A 73 4.70 9.45 -0.21
CA ILE A 73 3.43 8.95 -0.77
C ILE A 73 2.89 9.96 -1.80
N GLN A 74 2.40 9.46 -2.93
CA GLN A 74 1.79 10.30 -3.96
C GLN A 74 0.49 10.93 -3.45
N ARG A 75 0.24 12.20 -3.82
CA ARG A 75 -0.95 12.95 -3.38
C ARG A 75 -2.27 12.22 -3.68
N SER A 76 -2.34 11.50 -4.81
CA SER A 76 -3.52 10.75 -5.24
C SER A 76 -3.81 9.49 -4.44
N ASP A 77 -2.83 8.96 -3.70
CA ASP A 77 -3.00 7.73 -2.91
C ASP A 77 -3.59 8.02 -1.52
N TRP A 78 -3.52 9.28 -1.05
CA TRP A 78 -4.03 9.68 0.25
C TRP A 78 -5.56 9.64 0.30
N VAL A 79 -6.09 9.08 1.39
CA VAL A 79 -7.50 9.19 1.76
C VAL A 79 -7.71 10.36 2.71
N ASN A 80 -6.83 10.52 3.69
CA ASN A 80 -6.79 11.64 4.62
C ASN A 80 -5.33 11.94 5.03
N HIS A 81 -5.11 12.68 6.11
CA HIS A 81 -3.77 13.07 6.55
C HIS A 81 -2.92 11.94 7.18
N GLU A 82 -3.51 10.76 7.45
CA GLU A 82 -2.82 9.63 8.09
C GLU A 82 -2.88 8.32 7.30
N TYR A 83 -3.87 8.17 6.42
CA TYR A 83 -4.16 6.93 5.72
C TYR A 83 -4.08 7.08 4.21
N ALA A 84 -3.42 6.12 3.56
CA ALA A 84 -3.25 6.08 2.11
C ALA A 84 -3.38 4.66 1.55
N TRP A 85 -3.73 4.57 0.27
CA TRP A 85 -3.72 3.33 -0.50
C TRP A 85 -2.32 2.97 -0.98
N VAL A 86 -1.66 2.06 -0.26
CA VAL A 86 -0.30 1.59 -0.58
C VAL A 86 -0.31 0.18 -1.16
N ASP A 87 0.78 -0.21 -1.80
CA ASP A 87 0.91 -1.57 -2.34
C ASP A 87 1.08 -2.57 -1.19
N CYS A 88 0.46 -3.73 -1.29
CA CYS A 88 0.62 -4.84 -0.34
C CYS A 88 0.80 -6.12 -1.16
N LEU A 89 1.90 -6.85 -0.91
CA LEU A 89 2.24 -8.04 -1.70
C LEU A 89 1.58 -9.27 -1.10
N TYR A 90 1.02 -10.13 -1.95
CA TYR A 90 0.50 -11.43 -1.51
C TYR A 90 1.60 -12.30 -0.93
N ALA A 91 2.81 -12.27 -1.50
CA ALA A 91 3.96 -13.04 -1.02
C ALA A 91 4.30 -12.75 0.45
N SER A 92 4.12 -11.51 0.91
CA SER A 92 4.40 -11.12 2.30
C SER A 92 3.23 -11.36 3.26
N ASN A 93 2.02 -11.58 2.75
CA ASN A 93 0.79 -11.62 3.54
C ASN A 93 -0.14 -12.78 3.14
N TRP A 94 0.42 -13.87 2.60
CA TRP A 94 -0.33 -14.91 1.89
C TRP A 94 -1.51 -15.46 2.70
N LYS A 95 -1.26 -15.82 3.97
CA LYS A 95 -2.27 -16.35 4.87
C LYS A 95 -3.33 -15.30 5.25
N SER A 96 -2.91 -14.08 5.55
CA SER A 96 -3.81 -13.01 5.97
C SER A 96 -4.73 -12.54 4.84
N LEU A 97 -4.27 -12.63 3.59
CA LEU A 97 -5.03 -12.21 2.41
C LEU A 97 -5.80 -13.34 1.72
N GLU A 98 -5.67 -14.59 2.17
CA GLU A 98 -6.30 -15.77 1.56
C GLU A 98 -7.80 -15.59 1.38
N ALA A 99 -8.51 -15.18 2.43
CA ALA A 99 -9.96 -14.99 2.36
C ALA A 99 -10.37 -13.89 1.36
N PHE A 100 -9.58 -12.82 1.23
CA PHE A 100 -9.83 -11.75 0.25
C PHE A 100 -9.53 -12.23 -1.17
N ARG A 101 -8.41 -12.93 -1.36
CA ARG A 101 -8.00 -13.52 -2.64
C ARG A 101 -9.07 -14.46 -3.17
N ASP A 102 -9.55 -15.37 -2.35
CA ASP A 102 -10.47 -16.43 -2.76
C ASP A 102 -11.91 -15.93 -2.94
N SER A 103 -12.27 -14.81 -2.31
CA SER A 103 -13.61 -14.23 -2.45
C SER A 103 -13.93 -13.69 -3.85
N GLY A 104 -12.90 -13.35 -4.64
CA GLY A 104 -13.07 -12.63 -5.91
C GLY A 104 -13.57 -11.19 -5.78
N ASP A 105 -13.78 -10.69 -4.55
CA ASP A 105 -14.27 -9.34 -4.32
C ASP A 105 -13.25 -8.29 -4.79
N HIS A 106 -13.77 -7.17 -5.31
CA HIS A 106 -12.92 -6.06 -5.73
C HIS A 106 -12.43 -5.22 -4.55
N THR A 107 -13.19 -5.12 -3.47
CA THR A 107 -12.86 -4.25 -2.32
C THR A 107 -13.49 -4.75 -1.03
N TRP A 108 -12.70 -4.81 0.03
CA TRP A 108 -13.13 -5.01 1.42
C TRP A 108 -12.79 -3.76 2.23
N MET A 109 -13.68 -3.38 3.14
CA MET A 109 -13.47 -2.23 4.02
C MET A 109 -13.88 -2.60 5.43
N ALA A 110 -13.12 -2.13 6.42
CA ALA A 110 -13.51 -2.22 7.81
C ALA A 110 -14.66 -1.25 8.11
N PRO A 111 -15.57 -1.56 9.05
CA PRO A 111 -16.66 -0.66 9.43
C PRO A 111 -16.18 0.71 9.94
N ASP A 112 -15.00 0.74 10.55
CA ASP A 112 -14.34 1.93 11.09
C ASP A 112 -13.29 2.52 10.13
N ALA A 113 -13.30 2.11 8.85
CA ALA A 113 -12.31 2.56 7.91
C ALA A 113 -12.35 4.08 7.72
N PRO A 114 -11.19 4.74 7.62
CA PRO A 114 -11.11 6.18 7.45
C PRO A 114 -11.76 6.60 6.13
N ILE A 115 -12.64 7.59 6.20
CA ILE A 115 -13.35 8.17 5.05
C ILE A 115 -12.55 9.39 4.57
N SER A 116 -12.64 9.71 3.27
CA SER A 116 -12.00 10.92 2.74
C SER A 116 -12.55 12.17 3.42
N GLU A 117 -11.67 13.08 3.82
CA GLU A 117 -12.04 14.36 4.50
C GLU A 117 -12.84 15.33 3.59
N GLY A 118 -13.18 14.93 2.37
CA GLY A 118 -14.03 15.68 1.43
C GLY A 118 -15.42 15.11 1.23
N SER A 119 -15.77 13.97 1.84
CA SER A 119 -17.13 13.39 1.75
C SER A 119 -18.01 13.91 2.88
N LYS A 120 -18.23 15.24 2.93
CA LYS A 120 -19.41 15.77 3.64
C LYS A 120 -20.55 15.80 2.64
N VAL A 121 -21.60 15.04 2.94
CA VAL A 121 -22.93 15.12 2.30
C VAL A 121 -23.47 16.53 2.44
#